data_AF-A0A1X6NG83-F1
#
_entry.id   AF-A0A1X6NG83-F1
#
_cell.length_a   1.000
_cell.length_b   1.000
_cell.length_c   1.000
_cell.angle_alpha   90.00
_cell.angle_beta   90.00
_cell.angle_gamma   90.00
#
_symmetry.space_group_name_H-M   'P 1'
#
loop_
_entity.id
_entity.type
_entity.pdbx_description
1 polymer ?
#
loop_
_entity_poly.entity_id
_entity_poly.type
_entity_poly.pdbx_seq_one_letter_code
_entity_poly.pdbx_strand_id
1 'polypeptide(L)'
;MSKPAVLYVFGLSVWSAVPELAVEEVGYPSGAIEKKVVNLVEGANFTPEFLHLNPKATLPTLQVDGKVLTDTATVTAWIVKHGQKKVIPGTQFIAKLHEDKYDPNFPLLLVRNEDELKAASSGFPLTFVQNRQDALEKYSKTPEAAAFKQFYEEKIASNGSVLAIYKGEAPEDAKAAFFKQSTEHWETISAFIVNDLPSLLPESTFLGGAIPGEDDFHLGGWLARLVHIAGGKIGKDGINALEKETKQPIPEKVVAYWASWNERPSWQKVYAEGLH
;
A
#
# COMPACT_ATOMS: atom_id res chain seq x y z
N MET A 1 2.04 -3.70 33.93
CA MET A 1 1.32 -3.74 32.63
C MET A 1 2.38 -3.94 31.55
N SER A 2 2.17 -4.85 30.59
CA SER A 2 3.05 -4.97 29.43
C SER A 2 3.05 -3.66 28.65
N LYS A 3 4.19 -3.27 28.07
CA LYS A 3 4.25 -2.09 27.19
C LYS A 3 3.33 -2.34 25.97
N PRO A 4 2.61 -1.31 25.48
CA PRO A 4 1.80 -1.46 24.29
C PRO A 4 2.68 -1.82 23.08
N ALA A 5 2.11 -2.55 22.12
CA ALA A 5 2.76 -2.72 20.83
C ALA A 5 2.68 -1.39 20.06
N VAL A 6 3.75 -1.02 19.35
CA VAL A 6 3.82 0.23 18.60
C VAL A 6 3.77 -0.09 17.11
N LEU A 7 2.67 0.28 16.46
CA LEU A 7 2.42 0.09 15.04
C LEU A 7 2.73 1.39 14.28
N TYR A 8 3.82 1.38 13.51
CA TYR A 8 4.25 2.49 12.67
C TYR A 8 3.49 2.43 11.33
N VAL A 9 2.77 3.50 11.00
CA VAL A 9 1.80 3.59 9.88
C VAL A 9 1.81 4.97 9.22
N PHE A 10 1.17 5.06 8.06
CA PHE A 10 0.88 6.33 7.38
C PHE A 10 -0.43 6.23 6.61
N GLY A 11 -1.31 7.23 6.73
CA GLY A 11 -2.68 7.16 6.16
C GLY A 11 -2.71 6.95 4.63
N LEU A 12 -1.71 7.47 3.90
CA LEU A 12 -1.62 7.29 2.46
C LEU A 12 -0.96 5.97 2.03
N SER A 13 -0.55 5.12 2.98
CA SER A 13 0.10 3.84 2.73
C SER A 13 -0.94 2.72 2.67
N VAL A 14 -1.08 2.10 1.49
CA VAL A 14 -1.93 0.90 1.30
C VAL A 14 -1.62 -0.20 2.29
N TRP A 15 -0.33 -0.47 2.50
CA TRP A 15 0.10 -1.55 3.37
C TRP A 15 0.01 -1.21 4.85
N SER A 16 -0.09 0.08 5.22
CA SER A 16 -0.45 0.47 6.59
C SER A 16 -1.92 0.21 6.90
N ALA A 17 -2.82 0.40 5.93
CA ALA A 17 -4.24 0.17 6.14
C ALA A 17 -4.57 -1.30 6.46
N VAL A 18 -3.79 -2.26 5.94
CA VAL A 18 -4.00 -3.70 6.16
C VAL A 18 -4.00 -4.09 7.65
N PRO A 19 -2.92 -3.85 8.44
CA PRO A 19 -2.95 -4.12 9.87
C PRO A 19 -3.88 -3.19 10.63
N GLU A 20 -4.20 -1.99 10.13
CA GLU A 20 -5.19 -1.12 10.77
C GLU A 20 -6.60 -1.70 10.69
N LEU A 21 -6.99 -2.27 9.53
CA LEU A 21 -8.22 -3.05 9.39
C LEU A 21 -8.22 -4.24 10.34
N ALA A 22 -7.12 -4.98 10.39
CA ALA A 22 -6.98 -6.13 11.28
C ALA A 22 -7.16 -5.74 12.76
N VAL A 23 -6.54 -4.65 13.23
CA VAL A 23 -6.66 -4.17 14.62
C VAL A 23 -8.12 -3.90 15.01
N GLU A 24 -8.88 -3.25 14.12
CA GLU A 24 -10.31 -2.97 14.36
C GLU A 24 -11.16 -4.24 14.35
N GLU A 25 -10.86 -5.15 13.43
CA GLU A 25 -11.64 -6.37 13.22
C GLU A 25 -11.44 -7.41 14.31
N VAL A 26 -10.21 -7.56 14.82
CA VAL A 26 -9.90 -8.56 15.85
C VAL A 26 -10.08 -8.04 17.28
N GLY A 27 -10.40 -6.75 17.44
CA GLY A 27 -10.90 -6.17 18.69
C GLY A 27 -9.86 -6.07 19.80
N TYR A 28 -8.76 -5.33 19.59
CA TYR A 28 -7.82 -5.03 20.67
C TYR A 28 -8.44 -4.12 21.74
N PRO A 29 -8.09 -4.29 23.03
CA PRO A 29 -8.49 -3.35 24.05
C PRO A 29 -7.82 -1.98 23.81
N SER A 30 -8.49 -0.91 24.25
CA SER A 30 -7.97 0.44 24.07
C SER A 30 -6.57 0.58 24.67
N GLY A 31 -5.64 1.16 23.90
CA GLY A 31 -4.25 1.35 24.29
C GLY A 31 -3.36 0.11 24.18
N ALA A 32 -3.83 -1.05 23.71
CA ALA A 32 -2.95 -2.21 23.48
C ALA A 32 -2.03 -2.06 22.27
N ILE A 33 -2.52 -1.38 21.23
CA ILE A 33 -1.76 -1.02 20.02
C ILE A 33 -1.70 0.50 19.95
N GLU A 34 -0.51 1.07 20.12
CA GLU A 34 -0.23 2.48 19.88
C GLU A 34 0.14 2.68 18.40
N LYS A 35 -0.51 3.62 17.70
CA LYS A 35 -0.13 3.97 16.33
C LYS A 35 0.86 5.13 16.34
N LYS A 36 1.96 5.01 15.60
CA LYS A 36 2.91 6.11 15.33
C LYS A 36 2.97 6.41 13.85
N VAL A 37 2.82 7.69 13.51
CA VAL A 37 2.83 8.12 12.12
C VAL A 37 4.26 8.33 11.63
N VAL A 38 4.59 7.74 10.47
CA VAL A 38 5.85 7.96 9.75
C VAL A 38 5.51 8.52 8.37
N ASN A 39 5.67 9.83 8.20
CA ASN A 39 5.23 10.50 6.97
C ASN A 39 6.08 10.11 5.76
N LEU A 40 5.50 9.31 4.86
CA LEU A 40 6.20 8.84 3.66
C LEU A 40 6.37 9.93 2.59
N VAL A 41 5.50 10.95 2.58
CA VAL A 41 5.61 12.09 1.65
C VAL A 41 6.85 12.92 1.98
N GLU A 42 7.14 13.10 3.27
CA GLU A 42 8.33 13.81 3.76
C GLU A 42 9.59 12.92 3.82
N GLY A 43 9.48 11.65 3.40
CA GLY A 43 10.57 10.69 3.46
C GLY A 43 11.04 10.36 4.89
N ALA A 44 10.17 10.46 5.90
CA ALA A 44 10.54 10.21 7.29
C ALA A 44 10.98 8.75 7.54
N ASN A 45 10.54 7.81 6.69
CA ASN A 45 10.98 6.42 6.68
C ASN A 45 12.46 6.25 6.26
N PHE A 46 13.10 7.31 5.74
CA PHE A 46 14.51 7.31 5.35
C PHE A 46 15.43 7.93 6.39
N THR A 47 14.94 8.26 7.58
CA THR A 47 15.79 8.68 8.69
C THR A 47 16.67 7.51 9.15
N PRO A 48 17.94 7.73 9.54
CA PRO A 48 18.79 6.66 10.09
C PRO A 48 18.14 5.97 11.29
N GLU A 49 17.40 6.70 12.11
CA GLU A 49 16.64 6.16 13.24
C GLU A 49 15.57 5.16 12.79
N PHE A 50 14.81 5.47 11.74
CA PHE A 50 13.82 4.53 11.21
C PHE A 50 14.49 3.35 10.48
N LEU A 51 15.62 3.56 9.81
CA LEU A 51 16.37 2.49 9.17
C LEU A 51 16.94 1.47 10.18
N HIS A 52 17.30 1.91 11.38
CA HIS A 52 17.66 0.99 12.47
C HIS A 52 16.46 0.15 12.93
N LEU A 53 15.24 0.69 12.87
CA LEU A 53 14.03 -0.04 13.19
C LEU A 53 13.62 -1.01 12.07
N ASN A 54 13.55 -0.52 10.84
CA ASN A 54 13.23 -1.31 9.65
C ASN A 54 14.21 -0.95 8.51
N PRO A 55 15.23 -1.80 8.26
CA PRO A 55 16.23 -1.57 7.22
C PRO A 55 15.68 -1.51 5.79
N LYS A 56 14.43 -1.97 5.56
CA LYS A 56 13.76 -1.84 4.27
C LYS A 56 13.14 -0.46 4.05
N ALA A 57 13.08 0.37 5.09
CA ALA A 57 12.43 1.68 5.08
C ALA A 57 10.95 1.63 4.66
N THR A 58 10.23 0.56 5.02
CA THR A 58 8.83 0.36 4.62
C THR A 58 7.88 0.46 5.81
N LEU A 59 6.61 0.70 5.49
CA LEU A 59 5.49 0.56 6.42
C LEU A 59 4.58 -0.58 5.93
N PRO A 60 3.88 -1.26 6.84
CA PRO A 60 3.84 -1.05 8.27
C PRO A 60 5.10 -1.59 8.96
N THR A 61 5.31 -1.20 10.22
CA THR A 61 6.33 -1.82 11.10
C THR A 61 5.73 -1.95 12.50
N LEU A 62 5.91 -3.09 13.15
CA LEU A 62 5.37 -3.34 14.49
C LEU A 62 6.50 -3.63 15.46
N GLN A 63 6.63 -2.80 16.50
CA GLN A 63 7.52 -3.06 17.62
C GLN A 63 6.72 -3.66 18.78
N VAL A 64 7.06 -4.88 19.18
CA VAL A 64 6.32 -5.62 20.21
C VAL A 64 7.21 -6.64 20.92
N ASP A 65 7.08 -6.75 22.25
CA ASP A 65 7.82 -7.73 23.07
C ASP A 65 9.34 -7.79 22.81
N GLY A 66 9.96 -6.62 22.60
CA GLY A 66 11.39 -6.51 22.29
C GLY A 66 11.78 -6.95 20.88
N LYS A 67 10.81 -7.24 20.01
CA LYS A 67 10.99 -7.59 18.60
C LYS A 67 10.45 -6.48 17.70
N VAL A 68 10.88 -6.51 16.44
CA VAL A 68 10.39 -5.65 15.37
C VAL A 68 9.98 -6.51 14.19
N LEU A 69 8.74 -6.39 13.74
CA LEU A 69 8.22 -7.00 12.53
C LEU A 69 8.15 -5.92 11.44
N THR A 70 8.66 -6.23 10.25
CA THR A 70 9.05 -5.22 9.26
C THR A 70 8.33 -5.35 7.91
N ASP A 71 7.38 -6.28 7.80
CA ASP A 71 6.61 -6.51 6.58
C ASP A 71 5.12 -6.70 6.91
N THR A 72 4.27 -6.36 5.95
CA THR A 72 2.81 -6.34 6.10
C THR A 72 2.25 -7.69 6.52
N ALA A 73 2.75 -8.79 5.96
CA ALA A 73 2.23 -10.13 6.23
C ALA A 73 2.55 -10.55 7.67
N THR A 74 3.81 -10.42 8.11
CA THR A 74 4.18 -10.81 9.48
C THR A 74 3.55 -9.91 10.55
N VAL A 75 3.45 -8.60 10.27
CA VAL A 75 2.75 -7.64 11.14
C VAL A 75 1.27 -8.02 11.29
N THR A 76 0.58 -8.25 10.16
CA THR A 76 -0.86 -8.54 10.17
C THR A 76 -1.14 -9.90 10.80
N ALA A 77 -0.37 -10.93 10.48
CA ALA A 77 -0.47 -12.26 11.10
C ALA A 77 -0.31 -12.19 12.62
N TRP A 78 0.64 -11.38 13.12
CA TRP A 78 0.81 -11.17 14.56
C TRP A 78 -0.43 -10.53 15.17
N ILE A 79 -0.98 -9.49 14.54
CA ILE A 79 -2.18 -8.78 15.00
C ILE A 79 -3.38 -9.74 15.03
N VAL A 80 -3.59 -10.52 13.97
CA VAL A 80 -4.66 -11.52 13.88
C VAL A 80 -4.55 -12.56 14.99
N LYS A 81 -3.36 -13.11 15.20
CA LYS A 81 -3.12 -14.16 16.19
C LYS A 81 -3.44 -13.73 17.62
N HIS A 82 -3.06 -12.51 17.99
CA HIS A 82 -3.16 -11.99 19.37
C HIS A 82 -4.43 -11.16 19.62
N GLY A 83 -5.28 -11.00 18.61
CA GLY A 83 -6.60 -10.39 18.75
C GLY A 83 -7.57 -11.16 19.65
N GLN A 84 -8.54 -10.44 20.22
CA GLN A 84 -9.60 -11.00 21.07
C GLN A 84 -10.58 -11.85 20.26
N LYS A 85 -10.98 -11.35 19.09
CA LYS A 85 -11.85 -12.07 18.16
C LYS A 85 -11.01 -12.91 17.22
N LYS A 86 -11.47 -14.12 16.94
CA LYS A 86 -10.81 -15.04 16.00
C LYS A 86 -11.41 -14.84 14.61
N VAL A 87 -10.51 -14.67 13.64
CA VAL A 87 -10.80 -14.61 12.21
C VAL A 87 -9.99 -15.69 11.49
N ILE A 88 -10.34 -16.00 10.25
CA ILE A 88 -9.60 -16.99 9.46
C ILE A 88 -8.17 -16.46 9.20
N PRO A 89 -7.12 -17.22 9.55
CA PRO A 89 -5.72 -16.84 9.26
C PRO A 89 -5.42 -16.80 7.76
N GLY A 90 -4.35 -16.10 7.42
CA GLY A 90 -3.93 -15.89 6.04
C GLY A 90 -3.48 -17.17 5.33
N THR A 91 -3.63 -17.15 4.01
CA THR A 91 -3.22 -18.25 3.13
C THR A 91 -2.09 -17.83 2.19
N GLN A 92 -1.70 -18.73 1.28
CA GLN A 92 -0.75 -18.42 0.19
C GLN A 92 -1.24 -17.30 -0.74
N PHE A 93 -2.53 -16.95 -0.68
CA PHE A 93 -3.07 -15.83 -1.45
C PHE A 93 -2.41 -14.50 -1.09
N ILE A 94 -2.03 -14.28 0.18
CA ILE A 94 -1.30 -13.08 0.59
C ILE A 94 0.03 -12.96 -0.16
N ALA A 95 0.76 -14.08 -0.29
CA ALA A 95 2.01 -14.09 -1.03
C ALA A 95 1.79 -13.78 -2.52
N LYS A 96 0.76 -14.36 -3.15
CA LYS A 96 0.37 -14.04 -4.54
C LYS A 96 0.09 -12.55 -4.70
N LEU A 97 -0.74 -11.97 -3.83
CA LEU A 97 -1.16 -10.57 -3.91
C LEU A 97 0.00 -9.59 -3.68
N HIS A 98 1.05 -10.01 -2.97
CA HIS A 98 2.27 -9.23 -2.69
C HIS A 98 3.38 -9.44 -3.73
N GLU A 99 3.15 -10.18 -4.81
CA GLU A 99 4.08 -10.25 -5.93
C GLU A 99 4.23 -8.88 -6.61
N ASP A 100 5.45 -8.52 -7.02
CA ASP A 100 5.76 -7.20 -7.61
C ASP A 100 4.86 -6.85 -8.80
N LYS A 101 4.48 -7.83 -9.62
CA LYS A 101 3.60 -7.64 -10.80
C LYS A 101 2.17 -7.22 -10.44
N TYR A 102 1.79 -7.31 -9.17
CA TYR A 102 0.50 -6.85 -8.64
C TYR A 102 0.65 -5.68 -7.67
N ASP A 103 1.83 -5.05 -7.52
CA ASP A 103 2.01 -3.95 -6.57
C ASP A 103 0.99 -2.81 -6.81
N PRO A 104 0.11 -2.51 -5.84
CA PRO A 104 -0.91 -1.48 -5.99
C PRO A 104 -0.34 -0.07 -5.77
N ASN A 105 0.90 0.08 -5.27
CA ASN A 105 1.53 1.39 -5.12
C ASN A 105 2.13 1.89 -6.41
N PHE A 106 2.64 1.00 -7.26
CA PHE A 106 3.30 1.40 -8.49
C PHE A 106 2.39 2.28 -9.37
N PRO A 107 1.09 1.96 -9.56
CA PRO A 107 0.14 2.81 -10.29
C PRO A 107 -0.01 4.25 -9.81
N LEU A 108 0.46 4.62 -8.61
CA LEU A 108 0.50 6.02 -8.18
C LEU A 108 1.46 6.86 -9.04
N LEU A 109 2.51 6.23 -9.55
CA LEU A 109 3.62 6.87 -10.26
C LEU A 109 3.65 6.48 -11.75
N LEU A 110 2.78 5.57 -12.18
CA LEU A 110 2.75 5.13 -13.58
C LEU A 110 2.20 6.22 -14.48
N VAL A 111 2.84 6.36 -15.65
CA VAL A 111 2.36 7.17 -16.76
C VAL A 111 2.63 6.40 -18.05
N ARG A 112 1.66 6.34 -18.95
CA ARG A 112 1.72 5.47 -20.14
C ARG A 112 2.04 6.22 -21.43
N ASN A 113 1.98 7.55 -21.38
CA ASN A 113 2.21 8.43 -22.52
C ASN A 113 2.54 9.86 -22.03
N GLU A 114 2.87 10.73 -22.98
CA GLU A 114 3.24 12.12 -22.72
C GLU A 114 2.10 12.94 -22.07
N ASP A 115 0.84 12.67 -22.42
CA ASP A 115 -0.30 13.40 -21.86
C ASP A 115 -0.50 13.06 -20.36
N GLU A 116 -0.40 11.77 -20.02
CA GLU A 116 -0.42 11.31 -18.63
C GLU A 116 0.78 11.83 -17.83
N LEU A 117 1.98 11.82 -18.43
CA LEU A 117 3.19 12.40 -17.83
C LEU A 117 2.99 13.88 -17.53
N LYS A 118 2.53 14.66 -18.51
CA LYS A 118 2.27 16.09 -18.35
C LYS A 118 1.24 16.37 -17.24
N ALA A 119 0.17 15.59 -17.17
CA ALA A 119 -0.83 15.73 -16.11
C ALA A 119 -0.21 15.44 -14.74
N ALA A 120 0.52 14.34 -14.61
CA ALA A 120 1.11 13.90 -13.35
C ALA A 120 2.28 14.79 -12.86
N SER A 121 3.04 15.40 -13.78
CA SER A 121 4.11 16.37 -13.49
C SER A 121 3.63 17.71 -12.90
N SER A 122 2.32 17.92 -12.78
CA SER A 122 1.76 19.08 -12.08
C SER A 122 1.10 18.73 -10.74
N GLY A 123 1.09 17.44 -10.37
CA GLY A 123 0.29 16.92 -9.28
C GLY A 123 1.09 16.31 -8.13
N PHE A 124 0.37 15.53 -7.33
CA PHE A 124 0.91 14.81 -6.18
C PHE A 124 2.06 13.85 -6.54
N PRO A 125 2.08 13.10 -7.67
CA PRO A 125 3.17 12.20 -7.99
C PRO A 125 4.55 12.88 -8.06
N LEU A 126 4.67 14.02 -8.75
CA LEU A 126 5.93 14.79 -8.77
C LEU A 126 6.31 15.25 -7.37
N THR A 127 5.36 15.81 -6.61
CA THR A 127 5.60 16.29 -5.23
C THR A 127 6.11 15.15 -4.34
N PHE A 128 5.49 13.97 -4.44
CA PHE A 128 5.86 12.79 -3.66
C PHE A 128 7.27 12.32 -3.97
N VAL A 129 7.63 12.18 -5.25
CA VAL A 129 8.96 11.71 -5.65
C VAL A 129 10.03 12.76 -5.33
N GLN A 130 9.77 14.05 -5.55
CA GLN A 130 10.69 15.14 -5.25
C GLN A 130 11.00 15.23 -3.76
N ASN A 131 9.98 15.31 -2.89
CA ASN A 131 10.20 15.42 -1.45
C ASN A 131 10.98 14.21 -0.91
N ARG A 132 10.74 13.03 -1.46
CA ARG A 132 11.47 11.81 -1.11
C ARG A 132 12.92 11.84 -1.58
N GLN A 133 13.19 12.39 -2.75
CA GLN A 133 14.56 12.62 -3.22
C GLN A 133 15.30 13.57 -2.27
N ASP A 134 14.68 14.69 -1.93
CA ASP A 134 15.27 15.69 -1.03
C ASP A 134 15.56 15.10 0.35
N ALA A 135 14.64 14.28 0.87
CA ALA A 135 14.82 13.56 2.13
C ALA A 135 16.01 12.57 2.07
N LEU A 136 16.10 11.76 1.01
CA LEU A 136 17.21 10.83 0.82
C LEU A 136 18.57 11.55 0.76
N GLU A 137 18.65 12.62 -0.03
CA GLU A 137 19.88 13.42 -0.15
C GLU A 137 20.24 14.17 1.14
N LYS A 138 19.24 14.58 1.92
CA LYS A 138 19.45 15.17 3.24
C LYS A 138 19.98 14.14 4.24
N TYR A 139 19.28 13.01 4.39
CA TYR A 139 19.58 12.04 5.44
C TYR A 139 20.88 11.26 5.17
N SER A 140 21.17 10.95 3.90
CA SER A 140 22.43 10.29 3.49
C SER A 140 23.71 11.04 3.89
N LYS A 141 23.61 12.33 4.21
CA LYS A 141 24.74 13.19 4.62
C LYS A 141 24.94 13.25 6.14
N THR A 142 24.07 12.61 6.92
CA THR A 142 24.21 12.56 8.39
C THR A 142 25.32 11.59 8.81
N PRO A 143 25.99 11.79 9.96
CA PRO A 143 26.95 10.82 10.47
C PRO A 143 26.36 9.42 10.68
N GLU A 144 25.12 9.35 11.15
CA GLU A 144 24.40 8.11 11.45
C GLU A 144 24.07 7.31 10.17
N ALA A 145 23.92 7.99 9.03
CA ALA A 145 23.68 7.35 7.74
C ALA A 145 24.85 6.50 7.23
N ALA A 146 26.06 6.64 7.81
CA ALA A 146 27.23 5.85 7.40
C ALA A 146 26.96 4.33 7.46
N ALA A 147 26.16 3.87 8.41
CA ALA A 147 25.77 2.45 8.55
C ALA A 147 24.83 1.97 7.43
N PHE A 148 24.21 2.88 6.67
CA PHE A 148 23.20 2.62 5.65
C PHE A 148 23.60 3.14 4.27
N LYS A 149 24.90 3.35 4.04
CA LYS A 149 25.42 3.93 2.80
C LYS A 149 24.85 3.27 1.54
N GLN A 150 24.87 1.94 1.48
CA GLN A 150 24.34 1.19 0.34
C GLN A 150 22.85 1.44 0.11
N PHE A 151 22.05 1.45 1.19
CA PHE A 151 20.62 1.74 1.10
C PHE A 151 20.37 3.13 0.49
N TYR A 152 21.09 4.16 0.96
CA TYR A 152 20.92 5.50 0.43
C TYR A 152 21.38 5.61 -1.03
N GLU A 153 22.53 5.04 -1.40
CA GLU A 153 23.03 5.06 -2.78
C GLU A 153 22.01 4.43 -3.74
N GLU A 154 21.50 3.24 -3.41
CA GLU A 154 20.52 2.54 -4.23
C GLU A 154 19.17 3.29 -4.29
N LYS A 155 18.69 3.83 -3.16
CA LYS A 155 17.41 4.56 -3.13
C LYS A 155 17.47 5.92 -3.78
N ILE A 156 18.59 6.65 -3.67
CA ILE A 156 18.83 7.91 -4.39
C ILE A 156 18.81 7.63 -5.89
N ALA A 157 19.49 6.58 -6.36
CA ALA A 157 19.51 6.21 -7.77
C ALA A 157 18.11 5.83 -8.28
N SER A 158 17.39 4.97 -7.54
CA SER A 158 16.07 4.48 -7.93
C SER A 158 14.98 5.55 -7.87
N ASN A 159 14.95 6.41 -6.85
CA ASN A 159 13.96 7.49 -6.75
C ASN A 159 14.29 8.63 -7.72
N GLY A 160 15.58 8.93 -7.90
CA GLY A 160 16.07 9.94 -8.83
C GLY A 160 15.78 9.60 -10.29
N SER A 161 15.83 8.33 -10.70
CA SER A 161 15.49 7.93 -12.07
C SER A 161 14.00 8.18 -12.40
N VAL A 162 13.11 7.92 -11.45
CA VAL A 162 11.68 8.26 -11.59
C VAL A 162 11.50 9.77 -11.61
N LEU A 163 12.18 10.51 -10.71
CA LEU A 163 12.10 11.98 -10.67
C LEU A 163 12.53 12.62 -11.99
N ALA A 164 13.60 12.10 -12.61
CA ALA A 164 14.10 12.59 -13.89
C ALA A 164 13.05 12.43 -15.00
N ILE A 165 12.26 11.36 -15.00
CA ILE A 165 11.14 11.18 -15.95
C ILE A 165 10.12 12.29 -15.76
N TYR A 166 9.69 12.54 -14.52
CA TYR A 166 8.72 13.58 -14.20
C TYR A 166 9.19 15.00 -14.54
N LYS A 167 10.50 15.26 -14.47
CA LYS A 167 11.10 16.55 -14.83
C LYS A 167 11.41 16.70 -16.32
N GLY A 168 11.23 15.65 -17.13
CA GLY A 168 11.65 15.65 -18.52
C GLY A 168 13.18 15.67 -18.70
N GLU A 169 13.91 15.20 -17.69
CA GLU A 169 15.38 15.12 -17.65
C GLU A 169 15.90 13.71 -17.96
N ALA A 170 15.02 12.70 -18.00
CA ALA A 170 15.39 11.33 -18.31
C ALA A 170 15.70 11.13 -19.81
N PRO A 171 16.63 10.20 -20.14
CA PRO A 171 16.83 9.74 -21.52
C PRO A 171 15.53 9.22 -22.16
N GLU A 172 15.37 9.45 -23.47
CA GLU A 172 14.15 9.06 -24.21
C GLU A 172 13.89 7.55 -24.16
N ASP A 173 14.93 6.72 -24.21
CA ASP A 173 14.82 5.26 -24.09
C ASP A 173 14.36 4.82 -22.69
N ALA A 174 14.86 5.48 -21.64
CA ALA A 174 14.41 5.25 -20.26
C ALA A 174 12.93 5.64 -20.06
N LYS A 175 12.51 6.79 -20.62
CA LYS A 175 11.11 7.24 -20.58
C LYS A 175 10.20 6.27 -21.35
N ALA A 176 10.60 5.84 -22.54
CA ALA A 176 9.85 4.87 -23.34
C ALA A 176 9.72 3.51 -22.63
N ALA A 177 10.79 3.03 -21.99
CA ALA A 177 10.75 1.80 -21.18
C ALA A 177 9.80 1.94 -19.98
N PHE A 178 9.78 3.10 -19.32
CA PHE A 178 8.87 3.38 -18.22
C PHE A 178 7.40 3.41 -18.66
N PHE A 179 7.08 4.01 -19.81
CA PHE A 179 5.73 4.00 -20.38
C PHE A 179 5.26 2.58 -20.71
N LYS A 180 6.16 1.76 -21.27
CA LYS A 180 5.88 0.36 -21.57
C LYS A 180 5.61 -0.42 -20.29
N GLN A 181 6.48 -0.32 -19.29
CA GLN A 181 6.32 -0.98 -17.99
C GLN A 181 5.02 -0.54 -17.30
N SER A 182 4.70 0.76 -17.38
CA SER A 182 3.46 1.33 -16.84
C SER A 182 2.21 0.70 -17.46
N THR A 183 2.26 0.45 -18.77
CA THR A 183 1.15 -0.16 -19.50
C THR A 183 1.01 -1.63 -19.11
N GLU A 184 2.11 -2.40 -19.16
CA GLU A 184 2.12 -3.83 -18.82
C GLU A 184 1.68 -4.10 -17.37
N HIS A 185 2.06 -3.23 -16.43
CA HIS A 185 1.66 -3.35 -15.03
C HIS A 185 0.16 -3.14 -14.84
N TRP A 186 -0.41 -2.12 -15.50
CA TRP A 186 -1.87 -1.89 -15.48
C TRP A 186 -2.63 -3.03 -16.15
N GLU A 187 -2.15 -3.53 -17.28
CA GLU A 187 -2.75 -4.71 -17.95
C GLU A 187 -2.77 -5.93 -17.03
N THR A 188 -1.66 -6.17 -16.30
CA THR A 188 -1.55 -7.28 -15.35
C THR A 188 -2.54 -7.15 -14.20
N ILE A 189 -2.65 -5.96 -13.59
CA ILE A 189 -3.60 -5.67 -12.51
C ILE A 189 -5.05 -5.80 -13.01
N SER A 190 -5.36 -5.20 -14.15
CA SER A 190 -6.70 -5.25 -14.76
C SER A 190 -7.10 -6.69 -15.06
N ALA A 191 -6.20 -7.48 -15.66
CA ALA A 191 -6.45 -8.89 -15.93
C ALA A 191 -6.69 -9.69 -14.65
N PHE A 192 -5.95 -9.41 -13.57
CA PHE A 192 -6.18 -10.05 -12.28
C PHE A 192 -7.56 -9.70 -11.70
N ILE A 193 -7.96 -8.42 -11.71
CA ILE A 193 -9.28 -7.98 -11.21
C ILE A 193 -10.42 -8.64 -11.99
N VAL A 194 -10.28 -8.71 -13.31
CA VAL A 194 -11.34 -9.16 -14.22
C VAL A 194 -11.45 -10.68 -14.28
N ASN A 195 -10.32 -11.39 -14.32
CA ASN A 195 -10.30 -12.83 -14.63
C ASN A 195 -10.01 -13.68 -13.39
N ASP A 196 -8.95 -13.35 -12.65
CA ASP A 196 -8.48 -14.19 -11.55
C ASP A 196 -9.35 -13.98 -10.30
N LEU A 197 -9.52 -12.73 -9.89
CA LEU A 197 -10.14 -12.38 -8.61
C LEU A 197 -11.57 -12.92 -8.46
N PRO A 198 -12.47 -12.87 -9.47
CA PRO A 198 -13.82 -13.43 -9.34
C PRO A 198 -13.83 -14.95 -9.16
N SER A 199 -12.81 -15.66 -9.66
CA SER A 199 -12.66 -17.10 -9.46
C SER A 199 -12.15 -17.46 -8.06
N LEU A 200 -11.45 -16.53 -7.42
CA LEU A 200 -10.92 -16.67 -6.06
C LEU A 200 -11.93 -16.26 -4.99
N LEU A 201 -12.79 -15.28 -5.32
CA LEU A 201 -13.83 -14.81 -4.41
C LEU A 201 -14.94 -15.87 -4.26
N PRO A 202 -15.33 -16.20 -3.02
CA PRO A 202 -16.42 -17.13 -2.77
C PRO A 202 -17.76 -16.50 -3.17
N GLU A 203 -18.82 -17.31 -3.20
CA GLU A 203 -20.19 -16.77 -3.24
C GLU A 203 -20.57 -16.08 -1.92
N SER A 204 -19.83 -16.35 -0.83
CA SER A 204 -19.96 -15.61 0.44
C SER A 204 -19.36 -14.20 0.34
N THR A 205 -19.61 -13.37 1.34
CA THR A 205 -19.19 -11.96 1.36
C THR A 205 -17.67 -11.76 1.40
N PHE A 206 -16.94 -12.60 2.11
CA PHE A 206 -15.49 -12.51 2.30
C PHE A 206 -14.81 -13.87 2.12
N LEU A 207 -13.50 -13.88 1.84
CA LEU A 207 -12.64 -15.08 1.85
C LEU A 207 -12.66 -15.75 3.25
N GLY A 208 -12.76 -14.94 4.31
CA GLY A 208 -12.98 -15.36 5.69
C GLY A 208 -14.40 -15.90 5.99
N GLY A 209 -15.31 -15.93 5.01
CA GLY A 209 -16.70 -16.34 5.17
C GLY A 209 -17.61 -15.16 5.52
N ALA A 210 -18.32 -15.26 6.66
CA ALA A 210 -19.29 -14.26 7.10
C ALA A 210 -18.66 -12.96 7.64
N ILE A 211 -17.38 -13.02 8.02
CA ILE A 211 -16.57 -11.87 8.48
C ILE A 211 -15.24 -11.89 7.74
N PRO A 212 -14.55 -10.74 7.58
CA PRO A 212 -13.26 -10.72 6.90
C PRO A 212 -12.19 -11.48 7.71
N GLY A 213 -11.40 -12.29 7.01
CA GLY A 213 -10.19 -12.93 7.47
C GLY A 213 -8.93 -12.14 7.09
N GLU A 214 -7.76 -12.70 7.38
CA GLU A 214 -6.48 -12.04 7.08
C GLU A 214 -6.30 -11.75 5.59
N ASP A 215 -6.65 -12.71 4.72
CA ASP A 215 -6.61 -12.54 3.26
C ASP A 215 -7.46 -11.34 2.80
N ASP A 216 -8.61 -11.11 3.45
CA ASP A 216 -9.51 -10.00 3.13
C ASP A 216 -8.92 -8.64 3.54
N PHE A 217 -8.14 -8.58 4.63
CA PHE A 217 -7.47 -7.33 5.04
C PHE A 217 -6.47 -6.88 3.98
N HIS A 218 -5.71 -7.84 3.45
CA HIS A 218 -4.74 -7.60 2.39
C HIS A 218 -5.43 -7.20 1.07
N LEU A 219 -6.43 -7.97 0.64
CA LEU A 219 -7.17 -7.70 -0.59
C LEU A 219 -8.00 -6.41 -0.53
N GLY A 220 -8.64 -6.14 0.61
CA GLY A 220 -9.39 -4.91 0.84
C GLY A 220 -8.49 -3.68 0.71
N GLY A 221 -7.36 -3.66 1.41
CA GLY A 221 -6.36 -2.59 1.28
C GLY A 221 -5.87 -2.44 -0.17
N TRP A 222 -5.50 -3.54 -0.81
CA TRP A 222 -5.04 -3.57 -2.20
C TRP A 222 -6.06 -2.96 -3.18
N LEU A 223 -7.34 -3.36 -3.09
CA LEU A 223 -8.42 -2.82 -3.92
C LEU A 223 -8.66 -1.33 -3.62
N ALA A 224 -8.69 -0.93 -2.35
CA ALA A 224 -8.88 0.47 -1.96
C ALA A 224 -7.86 1.41 -2.62
N ARG A 225 -6.61 0.96 -2.74
CA ARG A 225 -5.56 1.72 -3.43
C ARG A 225 -5.84 1.90 -4.91
N LEU A 226 -6.21 0.83 -5.61
CA LEU A 226 -6.49 0.92 -7.04
C LEU A 226 -7.76 1.74 -7.32
N VAL A 227 -8.79 1.60 -6.48
CA VAL A 227 -9.99 2.43 -6.55
C VAL A 227 -9.65 3.91 -6.39
N HIS A 228 -8.82 4.26 -5.40
CA HIS A 228 -8.35 5.64 -5.22
C HIS A 228 -7.65 6.16 -6.48
N ILE A 229 -6.71 5.39 -7.03
CA ILE A 229 -5.91 5.80 -8.18
C ILE A 229 -6.78 6.01 -9.43
N ALA A 230 -7.82 5.19 -9.63
CA ALA A 230 -8.79 5.37 -10.71
C ALA A 230 -9.77 6.56 -10.48
N GLY A 231 -9.64 7.26 -9.36
CA GLY A 231 -10.46 8.41 -8.96
C GLY A 231 -11.75 8.04 -8.21
N GLY A 232 -11.87 6.79 -7.77
CA GLY A 232 -12.97 6.30 -6.95
C GLY A 232 -12.90 6.81 -5.50
N LYS A 233 -13.98 6.59 -4.76
CA LYS A 233 -14.15 7.00 -3.36
C LYS A 233 -14.50 5.79 -2.50
N ILE A 234 -14.49 5.97 -1.18
CA ILE A 234 -14.73 4.87 -0.22
C ILE A 234 -16.07 4.15 -0.43
N GLY A 235 -17.10 4.88 -0.89
CA GLY A 235 -18.48 4.40 -0.99
C GLY A 235 -18.69 3.18 -1.89
N LYS A 236 -19.89 2.58 -1.81
CA LYS A 236 -20.26 1.34 -2.52
C LYS A 236 -20.00 1.40 -4.03
N ASP A 237 -20.25 2.54 -4.67
CA ASP A 237 -20.05 2.72 -6.13
C ASP A 237 -18.61 3.09 -6.50
N GLY A 238 -17.74 3.33 -5.53
CA GLY A 238 -16.36 3.76 -5.76
C GLY A 238 -15.57 2.78 -6.62
N ILE A 239 -15.83 1.47 -6.45
CA ILE A 239 -15.21 0.39 -7.21
C ILE A 239 -15.39 0.54 -8.73
N ASN A 240 -16.48 1.16 -9.19
CA ASN A 240 -16.78 1.35 -10.61
C ASN A 240 -15.77 2.29 -11.30
N ALA A 241 -15.00 3.08 -10.53
CA ALA A 241 -13.92 3.87 -11.11
C ALA A 241 -12.87 3.03 -11.84
N LEU A 242 -12.67 1.77 -11.40
CA LEU A 242 -11.74 0.83 -12.01
C LEU A 242 -12.09 0.47 -13.45
N GLU A 243 -13.33 0.67 -13.90
CA GLU A 243 -13.74 0.42 -15.30
C GLU A 243 -12.94 1.24 -16.31
N LYS A 244 -12.43 2.40 -15.87
CA LYS A 244 -11.50 3.22 -16.67
C LYS A 244 -10.21 2.49 -16.99
N GLU A 245 -9.75 1.61 -16.11
CA GLU A 245 -8.49 0.89 -16.24
C GLU A 245 -8.69 -0.53 -16.78
N THR A 246 -9.75 -1.22 -16.38
CA THR A 246 -10.09 -2.55 -16.91
C THR A 246 -10.68 -2.49 -18.32
N LYS A 247 -11.20 -1.32 -18.75
CA LYS A 247 -11.89 -1.12 -20.04
C LYS A 247 -13.15 -1.96 -20.21
N GLN A 248 -13.71 -2.47 -19.11
CA GLN A 248 -14.92 -3.28 -19.06
C GLN A 248 -15.55 -3.22 -17.66
N PRO A 249 -16.83 -3.61 -17.50
CA PRO A 249 -17.47 -3.63 -16.19
C PRO A 249 -16.72 -4.47 -15.16
N ILE A 250 -16.74 -4.02 -13.91
CA ILE A 250 -16.15 -4.79 -12.81
C ILE A 250 -17.03 -6.03 -12.53
N PRO A 251 -16.44 -7.24 -12.41
CA PRO A 251 -17.22 -8.45 -12.14
C PRO A 251 -18.08 -8.34 -10.89
N GLU A 252 -19.32 -8.83 -10.95
CA GLU A 252 -20.32 -8.68 -9.87
C GLU A 252 -19.82 -9.17 -8.51
N LYS A 253 -19.03 -10.26 -8.48
CA LYS A 253 -18.40 -10.77 -7.24
C LYS A 253 -17.45 -9.77 -6.60
N VAL A 254 -16.67 -9.04 -7.40
CA VAL A 254 -15.72 -8.03 -6.91
C VAL A 254 -16.49 -6.80 -6.40
N VAL A 255 -17.57 -6.41 -7.08
CA VAL A 255 -18.47 -5.35 -6.62
C VAL A 255 -19.14 -5.73 -5.29
N ALA A 256 -19.64 -6.96 -5.16
CA ALA A 256 -20.26 -7.46 -3.94
C ALA A 256 -19.25 -7.55 -2.77
N TYR A 257 -18.02 -7.97 -3.04
CA TYR A 257 -16.93 -7.96 -2.08
C TYR A 257 -16.63 -6.55 -1.55
N TRP A 258 -16.50 -5.57 -2.45
CA TRP A 258 -16.30 -4.16 -2.09
C TRP A 258 -17.47 -3.59 -1.26
N ALA A 259 -18.70 -3.92 -1.65
CA ALA A 259 -19.90 -3.50 -0.93
C ALA A 259 -19.94 -4.08 0.49
N SER A 260 -19.47 -5.31 0.67
CA SER A 260 -19.36 -5.97 1.99
C SER A 260 -18.40 -5.23 2.91
N TRP A 261 -17.26 -4.77 2.39
CA TRP A 261 -16.32 -3.92 3.13
C TRP A 261 -16.94 -2.58 3.55
N ASN A 262 -17.70 -1.94 2.65
CA ASN A 262 -18.36 -0.67 2.92
C ASN A 262 -19.32 -0.70 4.12
N GLU A 263 -19.90 -1.86 4.42
CA GLU A 263 -20.81 -2.05 5.55
C GLU A 263 -20.08 -2.24 6.88
N ARG A 264 -18.75 -2.38 6.87
CA ARG A 264 -17.94 -2.58 8.07
C ARG A 264 -17.63 -1.24 8.75
N PRO A 265 -17.87 -1.12 10.07
CA PRO A 265 -17.40 0.04 10.84
C PRO A 265 -15.87 0.23 10.80
N SER A 266 -15.12 -0.87 10.73
CA SER A 266 -13.65 -0.87 10.60
C SER A 266 -13.21 -0.13 9.32
N TRP A 267 -13.86 -0.40 8.20
CA TRP A 267 -13.60 0.23 6.91
C TRP A 267 -13.81 1.75 6.98
N GLN A 268 -14.96 2.16 7.52
CA GLN A 268 -15.28 3.58 7.69
C GLN A 268 -14.29 4.30 8.61
N LYS A 269 -13.78 3.60 9.63
CA LYS A 269 -12.82 4.17 10.57
C LYS A 269 -11.41 4.29 9.99
N VAL A 270 -10.93 3.26 9.28
CA VAL A 270 -9.60 3.27 8.67
C VAL A 270 -9.53 4.28 7.53
N TYR A 271 -10.60 4.41 6.74
CA TYR A 271 -10.68 5.31 5.60
C TYR A 271 -11.53 6.56 5.87
N ALA A 272 -11.60 7.02 7.12
CA ALA A 272 -12.43 8.16 7.52
C ALA A 272 -12.08 9.46 6.77
N GLU A 273 -10.79 9.64 6.45
CA GLU A 273 -10.28 10.79 5.71
C GLU A 273 -10.27 10.57 4.18
N GLY A 274 -10.90 9.47 3.72
CA GLY A 274 -10.90 9.02 2.33
C GLY A 274 -9.98 7.82 2.08
N LEU A 275 -10.07 7.28 0.87
CA LEU A 275 -9.10 6.30 0.40
C LEU A 275 -7.79 7.04 0.13
N HIS A 276 -6.69 6.59 0.75
CA HIS A 276 -5.26 6.87 0.50
C HIS A 276 -4.76 8.25 0.05
#